data_AF-T2I6Q6-F1
#
_entry.id   AF-T2I6Q6-F1
#
_cell.length_a   1.000
_cell.length_b   1.000
_cell.length_c   1.000
_cell.angle_alpha   90.00
_cell.angle_beta   90.00
_cell.angle_gamma   90.00
#
_symmetry.space_group_name_H-M   'P 1'
#
loop_
_entity.id
_entity.type
_entity.pdbx_description
1 polymer ?
#
loop_
_entity_poly.entity_id
_entity_poly.type
_entity_poly.pdbx_seq_one_letter_code
_entity_poly.pdbx_strand_id
1 'polypeptide(L)'
;HILIKKLWIMMNRNFTKPNKNLIPWQVTGLTDGEGSFVYSITNTGKGSTGQKISLEFKVTQKTHSEGVLYELKEYFGCGNVVIDNRKTDTKKFHINSLKLLLEKVIPHFDEYPCLTSKELNYKDWKKICLIMSKKEHLNLTGMEEINKIVLLMNKNRSFEDKYNHCKSFLGLSDLEVKYDLPDNWVQGFLTGEGLFYHYLNGTVINPSLELGQNSHDVAILIALKKFFNGGYIKPKYKFNDLEECKNSRSLNRFILRNTETIIQFVDKYPMLTRKHLDYEDWKKVVELKNKGLHKTEEGLALINEIVSKMNSKRDSDYNP
;
A
#
# COMPACT_ATOMS: atom_id res chain seq x y z
N HIS A 1 22.09 17.71 -19.69
CA HIS A 1 20.80 18.28 -20.13
C HIS A 1 19.58 17.38 -19.87
N ILE A 2 19.56 16.10 -20.27
CA ILE A 2 18.39 15.20 -20.05
C ILE A 2 18.18 14.85 -18.56
N LEU A 3 19.25 14.59 -17.80
CA LEU A 3 19.16 14.36 -16.35
C LEU A 3 18.60 15.57 -15.60
N ILE A 4 19.08 16.77 -15.93
CA ILE A 4 18.60 18.03 -15.33
C ILE A 4 17.13 18.26 -15.67
N LYS A 5 16.70 17.96 -16.91
CA LYS A 5 15.30 18.07 -17.32
C LYS A 5 14.40 17.05 -16.61
N LYS A 6 14.87 15.81 -16.40
CA LYS A 6 14.15 14.80 -15.60
C LYS A 6 14.05 15.19 -14.12
N LEU A 7 15.14 15.65 -13.51
CA LEU A 7 15.16 16.16 -12.13
C LEU A 7 14.22 17.35 -11.95
N TRP A 8 14.22 18.30 -12.88
CA TRP A 8 13.35 19.48 -12.82
C TRP A 8 11.85 19.15 -12.98
N ILE A 9 11.50 18.15 -13.80
CA ILE A 9 10.13 17.65 -13.93
C ILE A 9 9.66 16.94 -12.65
N MET A 10 10.55 16.20 -11.96
CA MET A 10 10.21 15.51 -10.71
C MET A 10 9.95 16.49 -9.56
N MET A 11 10.67 17.61 -9.48
CA MET A 11 10.52 18.62 -8.43
C MET A 11 9.21 19.43 -8.51
N ASN A 12 8.50 19.40 -9.64
CA ASN A 12 7.24 20.13 -9.85
C ASN A 12 6.05 19.20 -10.17
N ARG A 13 6.14 17.92 -9.77
CA ARG A 13 5.07 16.95 -10.04
C ARG A 13 3.80 17.33 -9.28
N ASN A 14 2.71 17.54 -10.02
CA ASN A 14 1.41 17.79 -9.42
C ASN A 14 0.71 16.46 -9.10
N PHE A 15 0.72 16.06 -7.83
CA PHE A 15 0.13 14.80 -7.36
C PHE A 15 -1.40 14.78 -7.32
N THR A 16 -2.08 15.88 -7.69
CA THR A 16 -3.55 15.90 -7.86
C THR A 16 -3.97 15.57 -9.30
N LYS A 17 -3.02 15.42 -10.22
CA LYS A 17 -3.26 15.05 -11.62
C LYS A 17 -2.54 13.75 -11.97
N PRO A 18 -3.02 12.96 -12.95
CA PRO A 18 -2.26 11.83 -13.48
C PRO A 18 -0.95 12.34 -14.11
N ASN A 19 0.16 11.66 -13.85
CA ASN A 19 1.47 12.06 -14.34
C ASN A 19 2.16 10.95 -15.14
N LYS A 20 1.82 9.68 -14.91
CA LYS A 20 2.37 8.55 -15.66
C LYS A 20 1.39 7.38 -15.71
N ASN A 21 1.50 6.57 -16.75
CA ASN A 21 0.82 5.29 -16.81
C ASN A 21 1.44 4.34 -15.77
N LEU A 22 0.57 3.71 -14.97
CA LEU A 22 1.00 2.65 -14.06
C LEU A 22 1.37 1.39 -14.85
N ILE A 23 2.30 0.63 -14.29
CA ILE A 23 2.63 -0.72 -14.78
C ILE A 23 2.10 -1.78 -13.80
N PRO A 24 1.94 -3.04 -14.23
CA PRO A 24 1.14 -4.00 -13.46
C PRO A 24 1.57 -4.19 -12.00
N TRP A 25 2.86 -4.40 -11.74
CA TRP A 25 3.35 -4.56 -10.37
C TRP A 25 3.18 -3.30 -9.50
N GLN A 26 3.14 -2.09 -10.06
CA GLN A 26 2.81 -0.89 -9.29
C GLN A 26 1.34 -0.92 -8.83
N VAL A 27 0.43 -1.40 -9.68
CA VAL A 27 -1.00 -1.53 -9.36
C VAL A 27 -1.22 -2.56 -8.26
N THR A 28 -0.55 -3.71 -8.34
CA THR A 28 -0.57 -4.71 -7.28
C THR A 28 0.02 -4.17 -5.98
N GLY A 29 1.17 -3.51 -6.02
CA GLY A 29 1.82 -2.93 -4.82
C GLY A 29 0.96 -1.84 -4.16
N LEU A 30 0.38 -0.94 -4.96
CA LEU A 30 -0.58 0.06 -4.47
C LEU A 30 -1.82 -0.61 -3.87
N THR A 31 -2.34 -1.66 -4.50
CA THR A 31 -3.48 -2.41 -3.98
C THR A 31 -3.13 -3.11 -2.68
N ASP A 32 -1.91 -3.63 -2.54
CA ASP A 32 -1.45 -4.25 -1.30
C ASP A 32 -1.33 -3.25 -0.15
N GLY A 33 -1.04 -1.97 -0.41
CA GLY A 33 -1.06 -0.93 0.61
C GLY A 33 -2.46 -0.35 0.86
N GLU A 34 -3.13 0.11 -0.19
CA GLU A 34 -4.29 1.02 -0.08
C GLU A 34 -5.59 0.45 -0.70
N GLY A 35 -5.51 -0.74 -1.30
CA GLY A 35 -6.61 -1.35 -2.03
C GLY A 35 -7.48 -2.29 -1.20
N SER A 36 -8.70 -2.54 -1.68
CA SER A 36 -9.67 -3.41 -1.02
C SER A 36 -10.59 -4.14 -2.01
N PHE A 37 -10.86 -5.41 -1.71
CA PHE A 37 -11.86 -6.25 -2.37
C PHE A 37 -13.10 -6.34 -1.47
N VAL A 38 -14.13 -5.59 -1.83
CA VAL A 38 -15.29 -5.33 -0.99
C VAL A 38 -16.51 -6.09 -1.50
N TYR A 39 -17.30 -6.60 -0.56
CA TYR A 39 -18.65 -7.07 -0.81
C TYR A 39 -19.63 -6.31 0.10
N SER A 40 -20.89 -6.24 -0.33
CA SER A 40 -22.01 -5.75 0.48
C SER A 40 -23.23 -6.64 0.24
N ILE A 41 -23.86 -7.09 1.32
CA ILE A 41 -25.12 -7.83 1.29
C ILE A 41 -26.16 -7.00 2.01
N THR A 42 -27.24 -6.66 1.33
CA THR A 42 -28.36 -5.87 1.88
C THR A 42 -29.65 -6.66 1.80
N ASN A 43 -30.42 -6.68 2.89
CA ASN A 43 -31.76 -7.25 2.89
C ASN A 43 -32.71 -6.29 2.17
N THR A 44 -33.34 -6.76 1.10
CA THR A 44 -34.27 -5.96 0.29
C THR A 44 -35.72 -6.42 0.44
N GLY A 45 -35.94 -7.63 0.97
CA GLY A 45 -37.27 -8.25 1.03
C GLY A 45 -37.86 -8.59 -0.35
N LYS A 46 -37.08 -8.45 -1.42
CA LYS A 46 -37.49 -8.67 -2.81
C LYS A 46 -36.70 -9.84 -3.42
N GLY A 47 -37.33 -10.53 -4.38
CA GLY A 47 -36.77 -11.70 -5.06
C GLY A 47 -36.78 -12.96 -4.19
N SER A 48 -36.36 -14.07 -4.77
CA SER A 48 -36.33 -15.41 -4.17
C SER A 48 -35.46 -15.53 -2.91
N THR A 49 -34.44 -14.68 -2.79
CA THR A 49 -33.50 -14.71 -1.65
C THR A 49 -33.79 -13.61 -0.62
N GLY A 50 -34.60 -12.61 -0.96
CA GLY A 50 -34.78 -11.41 -0.14
C GLY A 50 -33.53 -10.53 0.02
N GLN A 51 -32.41 -10.88 -0.63
CA GLN A 51 -31.10 -10.27 -0.44
C GLN A 51 -30.51 -9.77 -1.76
N LYS A 52 -29.75 -8.68 -1.69
CA LYS A 52 -28.95 -8.16 -2.81
C LYS A 52 -27.49 -8.17 -2.41
N ILE A 53 -26.65 -8.80 -3.24
CA ILE A 53 -25.19 -8.72 -3.14
C ILE A 53 -24.63 -7.70 -4.14
N SER A 54 -23.57 -7.01 -3.76
CA SER A 54 -22.79 -6.12 -4.61
C SER A 54 -21.29 -6.27 -4.30
N LEU A 55 -20.46 -6.12 -5.32
CA LEU A 55 -19.00 -6.25 -5.23
C LEU A 55 -18.34 -4.96 -5.72
N GLU A 56 -17.23 -4.60 -5.11
CA GLU A 56 -16.43 -3.42 -5.45
C GLU A 56 -14.94 -3.74 -5.28
N PHE A 57 -14.14 -3.46 -6.30
CA PHE A 57 -12.70 -3.24 -6.15
C PHE A 57 -12.47 -1.74 -5.98
N LYS A 58 -11.70 -1.33 -4.98
CA LYS A 58 -11.38 0.09 -4.75
C LYS A 58 -9.97 0.31 -4.23
N VAL A 59 -9.44 1.50 -4.51
CA VAL A 59 -8.22 2.07 -3.91
C VAL A 59 -8.57 3.47 -3.42
N THR A 60 -8.30 3.76 -2.14
CA THR A 60 -8.59 5.06 -1.52
C THR A 60 -7.30 5.86 -1.34
N GLN A 61 -7.35 7.18 -1.53
CA GLN A 61 -6.21 8.06 -1.31
C GLN A 61 -6.67 9.48 -0.89
N LYS A 62 -5.80 10.22 -0.20
CA LYS A 62 -6.01 11.64 0.12
C LYS A 62 -6.14 12.49 -1.14
N THR A 63 -6.93 13.57 -1.08
CA THR A 63 -7.17 14.42 -2.26
C THR A 63 -5.89 15.05 -2.81
N HIS A 64 -4.96 15.45 -1.95
CA HIS A 64 -3.65 16.00 -2.36
C HIS A 64 -2.75 14.99 -3.09
N SER A 65 -3.14 13.71 -3.14
CA SER A 65 -2.47 12.62 -3.85
C SER A 65 -3.43 11.91 -4.83
N GLU A 66 -4.55 12.53 -5.22
CA GLU A 66 -5.59 11.87 -6.02
C GLU A 66 -5.16 11.50 -7.45
N GLY A 67 -4.05 12.06 -7.95
CA GLY A 67 -3.53 11.81 -9.30
C GLY A 67 -3.39 10.31 -9.59
N VAL A 68 -2.88 9.54 -8.62
CA VAL A 68 -2.71 8.08 -8.74
C VAL A 68 -4.03 7.34 -8.95
N LEU A 69 -5.17 7.88 -8.49
CA LEU A 69 -6.49 7.29 -8.69
C LEU A 69 -6.94 7.42 -10.15
N TYR A 70 -6.58 8.51 -10.82
CA TYR A 70 -6.80 8.66 -12.26
C TYR A 70 -5.83 7.81 -13.06
N GLU A 71 -4.57 7.66 -12.62
CA GLU A 71 -3.63 6.74 -13.25
C GLU A 71 -4.14 5.27 -13.17
N LEU A 72 -4.80 4.87 -12.07
CA LEU A 72 -5.49 3.57 -11.97
C LEU A 72 -6.67 3.45 -12.95
N LYS A 73 -7.46 4.51 -13.10
CA LYS A 73 -8.57 4.55 -14.08
C LYS A 73 -8.05 4.39 -15.52
N GLU A 74 -6.96 5.07 -15.85
CA GLU A 74 -6.28 4.94 -17.14
C GLU A 74 -5.73 3.53 -17.35
N TYR A 75 -5.07 2.96 -16.34
CA TYR A 75 -4.53 1.59 -16.39
C TYR A 75 -5.59 0.52 -16.64
N PHE A 76 -6.70 0.52 -15.88
CA PHE A 76 -7.78 -0.45 -16.08
C PHE A 76 -8.65 -0.13 -17.32
N GLY A 77 -8.54 1.09 -17.86
CA GLY A 77 -9.39 1.60 -18.94
C GLY A 77 -10.86 1.72 -18.54
N CYS A 78 -11.17 1.69 -17.24
CA CYS A 78 -12.52 1.71 -16.71
C CYS A 78 -12.55 2.16 -15.24
N GLY A 79 -13.74 2.22 -14.64
CA GLY A 79 -13.93 2.66 -13.25
C GLY A 79 -14.09 4.17 -13.10
N ASN A 80 -14.36 4.59 -11.88
CA ASN A 80 -14.62 6.00 -11.54
C ASN A 80 -13.74 6.46 -10.39
N VAL A 81 -13.44 7.77 -10.38
CA VAL A 81 -12.82 8.44 -9.24
C VAL A 81 -13.88 9.32 -8.59
N VAL A 82 -14.18 9.06 -7.32
CA VAL A 82 -15.25 9.74 -6.57
C VAL A 82 -14.77 10.11 -5.17
N ILE A 83 -15.48 11.01 -4.51
CA ILE A 83 -15.26 11.29 -3.07
C ILE A 83 -15.57 10.02 -2.28
N ASP A 84 -14.64 9.56 -1.45
CA ASP A 84 -14.84 8.40 -0.56
C ASP A 84 -15.37 8.89 0.80
N ASN A 85 -14.66 9.85 1.41
CA ASN A 85 -15.06 10.42 2.68
C ASN A 85 -14.59 11.88 2.78
N ARG A 86 -15.56 12.79 2.96
CA ARG A 86 -15.32 14.24 3.09
C ARG A 86 -14.62 14.61 4.40
N LYS A 87 -14.91 13.91 5.50
CA LYS A 87 -14.33 14.22 6.82
C LYS A 87 -12.84 13.92 6.87
N THR A 88 -12.42 12.86 6.19
CA THR A 88 -11.01 12.46 6.11
C THR A 88 -10.32 12.99 4.86
N ASP A 89 -11.01 13.80 4.05
CA ASP A 89 -10.53 14.35 2.79
C ASP A 89 -9.89 13.29 1.86
N THR A 90 -10.70 12.29 1.52
CA THR A 90 -10.28 11.15 0.71
C THR A 90 -11.17 10.96 -0.51
N LYS A 91 -10.55 10.53 -1.60
CA LYS A 91 -11.18 10.05 -2.84
C LYS A 91 -10.86 8.57 -3.02
N LYS A 92 -11.68 7.88 -3.82
CA LYS A 92 -11.42 6.50 -4.23
C LYS A 92 -11.52 6.35 -5.73
N PHE A 93 -10.62 5.54 -6.28
CA PHE A 93 -10.84 4.84 -7.53
C PHE A 93 -11.67 3.58 -7.23
N HIS A 94 -12.71 3.30 -8.02
CA HIS A 94 -13.49 2.08 -7.83
C HIS A 94 -14.10 1.50 -9.11
N ILE A 95 -14.26 0.18 -9.14
CA ILE A 95 -14.98 -0.58 -10.15
C ILE A 95 -15.98 -1.50 -9.43
N ASN A 96 -17.26 -1.37 -9.76
CA ASN A 96 -18.36 -2.14 -9.14
C ASN A 96 -19.28 -2.85 -10.15
N SER A 97 -18.99 -2.74 -11.45
CA SER A 97 -19.70 -3.46 -12.50
C SER A 97 -19.15 -4.88 -12.59
N LEU A 98 -19.99 -5.91 -12.33
CA LEU A 98 -19.59 -7.31 -12.40
C LEU A 98 -18.88 -7.66 -13.72
N LYS A 99 -19.39 -7.15 -14.85
CA LYS A 99 -18.76 -7.34 -16.16
C LYS A 99 -17.31 -6.82 -16.17
N LEU A 100 -17.11 -5.59 -15.75
CA LEU A 100 -15.77 -4.97 -15.72
C LEU A 100 -14.85 -5.64 -14.68
N LEU A 101 -15.39 -6.11 -13.56
CA LEU A 101 -14.64 -6.87 -12.57
C LEU A 101 -14.08 -8.18 -13.18
N LEU A 102 -14.92 -8.92 -13.90
CA LEU A 102 -14.54 -10.16 -14.60
C LEU A 102 -13.55 -9.91 -15.75
N GLU A 103 -13.73 -8.83 -16.51
CA GLU A 103 -12.94 -8.55 -17.73
C GLU A 103 -11.62 -7.79 -17.46
N LYS A 104 -11.51 -7.04 -16.35
CA LYS A 104 -10.38 -6.14 -16.09
C LYS A 104 -9.67 -6.41 -14.78
N VAL A 105 -10.40 -6.58 -13.68
CA VAL A 105 -9.82 -6.70 -12.34
C VAL A 105 -9.28 -8.11 -12.11
N ILE A 106 -10.09 -9.14 -12.38
CA ILE A 106 -9.69 -10.54 -12.18
C ILE A 106 -8.49 -10.93 -13.04
N PRO A 107 -8.42 -10.63 -14.36
CA PRO A 107 -7.24 -10.97 -15.16
C PRO A 107 -5.95 -10.34 -14.62
N HIS A 108 -6.02 -9.10 -14.12
CA HIS A 108 -4.86 -8.45 -13.53
C HIS A 108 -4.35 -9.17 -12.29
N PHE A 109 -5.21 -9.46 -11.31
CA PHE A 109 -4.77 -10.10 -10.06
C PHE A 109 -4.53 -11.61 -10.19
N ASP A 110 -5.01 -12.25 -11.27
CA ASP A 110 -4.59 -13.61 -11.63
C ASP A 110 -3.15 -13.65 -12.16
N GLU A 111 -2.74 -12.64 -12.93
CA GLU A 111 -1.38 -12.54 -13.50
C GLU A 111 -0.37 -11.89 -12.54
N TYR A 112 -0.82 -10.89 -11.76
CA TYR A 112 -0.03 -10.10 -10.82
C TYR A 112 -0.65 -10.17 -9.42
N PRO A 113 -0.53 -11.33 -8.73
CA PRO A 113 -1.22 -11.59 -7.46
C PRO A 113 -0.77 -10.64 -6.35
N CYS A 114 -1.68 -10.35 -5.42
CA CYS A 114 -1.31 -9.67 -4.18
C CYS A 114 -0.27 -10.52 -3.44
N LEU A 115 0.75 -9.86 -2.86
CA LEU A 115 1.80 -10.56 -2.12
C LEU A 115 1.50 -10.60 -0.62
N THR A 116 0.53 -9.80 -0.14
CA THR A 116 0.06 -9.83 1.26
C THR A 116 -1.10 -10.82 1.45
N SER A 117 -1.53 -11.03 2.70
CA SER A 117 -2.74 -11.79 3.03
C SER A 117 -4.04 -11.31 2.36
N LYS A 118 -4.02 -10.13 1.72
CA LYS A 118 -5.12 -9.61 0.89
C LYS A 118 -5.43 -10.47 -0.32
N GLU A 119 -4.47 -11.24 -0.81
CA GLU A 119 -4.66 -12.25 -1.86
C GLU A 119 -5.77 -13.25 -1.50
N LEU A 120 -5.89 -13.62 -0.23
CA LEU A 120 -6.98 -14.49 0.20
C LEU A 120 -8.36 -13.82 0.01
N ASN A 121 -8.45 -12.52 0.32
CA ASN A 121 -9.69 -11.76 0.09
C ASN A 121 -9.99 -11.64 -1.39
N TYR A 122 -8.99 -11.41 -2.23
CA TYR A 122 -9.14 -11.45 -3.68
C TYR A 122 -9.69 -12.79 -4.16
N LYS A 123 -9.09 -13.91 -3.75
CA LYS A 123 -9.52 -15.26 -4.16
C LYS A 123 -10.98 -15.55 -3.79
N ASP A 124 -11.37 -15.22 -2.57
CA ASP A 124 -12.75 -15.43 -2.12
C ASP A 124 -13.72 -14.46 -2.80
N TRP A 125 -13.33 -13.20 -3.00
CA TRP A 125 -14.09 -12.22 -3.76
C TRP A 125 -14.28 -12.62 -5.24
N LYS A 126 -13.25 -13.20 -5.87
CA LYS A 126 -13.30 -13.77 -7.22
C LYS A 126 -14.31 -14.92 -7.29
N LYS A 127 -14.35 -15.82 -6.30
CA LYS A 127 -15.37 -16.89 -6.25
C LYS A 127 -16.78 -16.31 -6.27
N ILE A 128 -17.03 -15.26 -5.49
CA ILE A 128 -18.34 -14.58 -5.50
C ILE A 128 -18.63 -13.97 -6.88
N CYS A 129 -17.65 -13.33 -7.54
CA CYS A 129 -17.82 -12.84 -8.91
C CYS A 129 -18.27 -13.96 -9.87
N LEU A 130 -17.67 -15.15 -9.75
CA LEU A 130 -18.00 -16.30 -10.60
C LEU A 130 -19.41 -16.85 -10.32
N ILE A 131 -19.81 -16.99 -9.06
CA ILE A 131 -21.19 -17.34 -8.68
C ILE A 131 -22.17 -16.31 -9.24
N MET A 132 -21.84 -15.02 -9.14
CA MET A 132 -22.67 -13.96 -9.68
C MET A 132 -22.77 -14.00 -11.21
N SER A 133 -21.68 -14.35 -11.91
CA SER A 133 -21.65 -14.44 -13.38
C SER A 133 -22.62 -15.50 -13.92
N LYS A 134 -22.81 -16.58 -13.17
CA LYS A 134 -23.76 -17.66 -13.48
C LYS A 134 -25.19 -17.37 -13.01
N LYS A 135 -25.43 -16.20 -12.41
CA LYS A 135 -26.70 -15.81 -11.77
C LYS A 135 -27.14 -16.71 -10.60
N GLU A 136 -26.24 -17.53 -10.05
CA GLU A 136 -26.55 -18.45 -8.95
C GLU A 136 -26.88 -17.72 -7.64
N HIS A 137 -26.34 -16.52 -7.45
CA HIS A 137 -26.71 -15.60 -6.35
C HIS A 137 -28.20 -15.21 -6.30
N LEU A 138 -29.00 -15.55 -7.32
CA LEU A 138 -30.45 -15.32 -7.33
C LEU A 138 -31.24 -16.48 -6.70
N ASN A 139 -30.61 -17.59 -6.34
CA ASN A 139 -31.26 -18.70 -5.65
C ASN A 139 -30.70 -18.89 -4.23
N LEU A 140 -31.44 -19.60 -3.38
CA LEU A 140 -31.10 -19.79 -1.96
C LEU A 140 -29.75 -20.51 -1.79
N THR A 141 -29.51 -21.58 -2.55
CA THR A 141 -28.26 -22.35 -2.49
C THR A 141 -27.03 -21.49 -2.84
N GLY A 142 -27.10 -20.70 -3.91
CA GLY A 142 -26.00 -19.81 -4.29
C GLY A 142 -25.77 -18.69 -3.28
N MET A 143 -26.84 -18.15 -2.66
CA MET A 143 -26.69 -17.19 -1.58
C MET A 143 -26.13 -17.80 -0.29
N GLU A 144 -26.49 -19.05 0.04
CA GLU A 144 -25.90 -19.78 1.16
C GLU A 144 -24.40 -20.02 0.95
N GLU A 145 -23.98 -20.36 -0.26
CA GLU A 145 -22.56 -20.47 -0.60
C GLU A 145 -21.82 -19.14 -0.44
N ILE A 146 -22.39 -18.05 -0.96
CA ILE A 146 -21.85 -16.69 -0.79
C ILE A 146 -21.72 -16.35 0.69
N ASN A 147 -22.75 -16.65 1.51
CA ASN A 147 -22.74 -16.39 2.94
C ASN A 147 -21.61 -17.14 3.65
N LYS A 148 -21.26 -18.36 3.22
CA LYS A 148 -20.10 -19.10 3.75
C LYS A 148 -18.78 -18.43 3.35
N ILE A 149 -18.66 -17.97 2.10
CA ILE A 149 -17.44 -17.32 1.61
C ILE A 149 -17.17 -16.00 2.36
N VAL A 150 -18.19 -15.16 2.55
CA VAL A 150 -18.00 -13.84 3.18
C VAL A 150 -17.59 -13.91 4.66
N LEU A 151 -17.88 -15.03 5.35
CA LEU A 151 -17.38 -15.29 6.70
C LEU A 151 -15.86 -15.47 6.75
N LEU A 152 -15.23 -15.75 5.61
CA LEU A 152 -13.79 -15.88 5.49
C LEU A 152 -13.13 -14.61 4.98
N MET A 153 -13.86 -13.51 4.71
CA MET A 153 -13.30 -12.32 4.06
C MET A 153 -13.02 -11.14 5.01
N ASN A 154 -12.03 -10.33 4.65
CA ASN A 154 -11.73 -9.03 5.23
C ASN A 154 -11.54 -9.09 6.77
N LYS A 155 -12.43 -8.45 7.53
CA LYS A 155 -12.39 -8.44 9.00
C LYS A 155 -12.79 -9.77 9.64
N ASN A 156 -13.50 -10.62 8.91
CA ASN A 156 -13.94 -11.93 9.41
C ASN A 156 -12.85 -13.00 9.24
N ARG A 157 -11.88 -12.76 8.35
CA ARG A 157 -10.76 -13.68 8.14
C ARG A 157 -9.87 -13.75 9.37
N SER A 158 -9.58 -14.96 9.82
CA SER A 158 -8.75 -15.21 10.99
C SER A 158 -7.32 -14.68 10.81
N PHE A 159 -6.64 -14.40 11.92
CA PHE A 159 -5.22 -14.07 11.92
C PHE A 159 -4.38 -15.21 11.33
N GLU A 160 -4.71 -16.44 11.69
CA GLU A 160 -3.96 -17.65 11.34
C GLU A 160 -3.99 -17.94 9.85
N ASP A 161 -5.14 -17.76 9.18
CA ASP A 161 -5.23 -17.90 7.73
C ASP A 161 -4.33 -16.89 7.02
N LYS A 162 -4.38 -15.63 7.46
CA LYS A 162 -3.58 -14.54 6.90
C LYS A 162 -2.09 -14.82 7.06
N TYR A 163 -1.68 -15.19 8.27
CA TYR A 163 -0.30 -15.52 8.61
C TYR A 163 0.21 -16.72 7.82
N ASN A 164 -0.52 -17.84 7.84
CA ASN A 164 -0.10 -19.06 7.16
C ASN A 164 0.01 -18.86 5.65
N HIS A 165 -0.92 -18.11 5.06
CA HIS A 165 -0.84 -17.77 3.64
C HIS A 165 0.41 -16.96 3.33
N CYS A 166 0.65 -15.85 4.04
CA CYS A 166 1.76 -14.96 3.76
C CYS A 166 3.12 -15.65 4.01
N LYS A 167 3.22 -16.43 5.11
CA LYS A 167 4.38 -17.27 5.43
C LYS A 167 4.66 -18.29 4.32
N SER A 168 3.64 -19.03 3.88
CA SER A 168 3.78 -20.08 2.87
C SER A 168 4.11 -19.50 1.49
N PHE A 169 3.39 -18.46 1.07
CA PHE A 169 3.54 -17.82 -0.23
C PHE A 169 4.94 -17.23 -0.43
N LEU A 170 5.49 -16.57 0.60
CA LEU A 170 6.85 -16.01 0.56
C LEU A 170 7.95 -17.04 0.87
N GLY A 171 7.57 -18.26 1.22
CA GLY A 171 8.49 -19.33 1.60
C GLY A 171 9.32 -18.99 2.82
N LEU A 172 8.70 -18.40 3.86
CA LEU A 172 9.38 -18.05 5.11
C LEU A 172 9.69 -19.31 5.92
N SER A 173 10.98 -19.66 5.98
CA SER A 173 11.56 -20.72 6.82
C SER A 173 12.84 -20.19 7.47
N ASP A 174 13.07 -20.50 8.75
CA ASP A 174 14.30 -20.10 9.47
C ASP A 174 14.64 -18.60 9.37
N LEU A 175 13.62 -17.74 9.37
CA LEU A 175 13.72 -16.27 9.21
C LEU A 175 14.25 -15.79 7.84
N GLU A 176 14.33 -16.68 6.87
CA GLU A 176 14.65 -16.37 5.48
C GLU A 176 13.41 -16.55 4.60
N VAL A 177 13.20 -15.61 3.69
CA VAL A 177 12.17 -15.73 2.65
C VAL A 177 12.81 -16.14 1.33
N LYS A 178 12.14 -17.03 0.60
CA LYS A 178 12.62 -17.50 -0.71
C LYS A 178 12.21 -16.57 -1.84
N TYR A 179 11.06 -15.92 -1.69
CA TYR A 179 10.53 -15.04 -2.72
C TYR A 179 11.37 -13.76 -2.91
N ASP A 180 11.54 -13.33 -4.15
CA ASP A 180 12.19 -12.07 -4.52
C ASP A 180 11.11 -11.05 -4.90
N LEU A 181 11.02 -9.95 -4.15
CA LEU A 181 9.99 -8.95 -4.38
C LEU A 181 10.26 -8.19 -5.70
N PRO A 182 9.26 -8.02 -6.59
CA PRO A 182 9.42 -7.19 -7.77
C PRO A 182 9.67 -5.72 -7.40
N ASP A 183 10.68 -5.08 -7.99
CA ASP A 183 11.03 -3.67 -7.72
C ASP A 183 9.82 -2.73 -7.77
N ASN A 184 8.99 -2.88 -8.81
CA ASN A 184 7.83 -2.04 -9.05
C ASN A 184 6.67 -2.33 -8.09
N TRP A 185 6.61 -3.56 -7.53
CA TRP A 185 5.70 -3.87 -6.42
C TRP A 185 6.18 -3.17 -5.16
N VAL A 186 7.48 -3.22 -4.85
CA VAL A 186 8.06 -2.51 -3.69
C VAL A 186 7.81 -1.00 -3.80
N GLN A 187 7.96 -0.41 -4.98
CA GLN A 187 7.62 0.99 -5.23
C GLN A 187 6.14 1.31 -4.92
N GLY A 188 5.21 0.51 -5.43
CA GLY A 188 3.77 0.69 -5.21
C GLY A 188 3.41 0.52 -3.74
N PHE A 189 3.97 -0.49 -3.08
CA PHE A 189 3.71 -0.78 -1.68
C PHE A 189 4.27 0.29 -0.73
N LEU A 190 5.51 0.76 -0.96
CA LEU A 190 6.08 1.90 -0.23
C LEU A 190 5.30 3.20 -0.47
N THR A 191 4.70 3.36 -1.65
CA THR A 191 3.89 4.54 -1.95
C THR A 191 2.63 4.62 -1.06
N GLY A 192 2.06 3.47 -0.69
CA GLY A 192 1.00 3.42 0.33
C GLY A 192 1.58 3.48 1.75
N GLU A 193 2.34 2.46 2.12
CA GLU A 193 2.68 2.12 3.51
C GLU A 193 4.00 2.71 4.02
N GLY A 194 4.84 3.25 3.13
CA GLY A 194 6.17 3.75 3.47
C GLY A 194 6.13 5.07 4.24
N LEU A 195 7.21 5.38 4.96
CA LEU A 195 7.39 6.62 5.70
C LEU A 195 8.87 7.04 5.66
N PHE A 196 9.13 8.26 5.19
CA PHE A 196 10.44 8.90 5.32
C PHE A 196 10.48 9.67 6.63
N TYR A 197 11.34 9.22 7.55
CA TYR A 197 11.39 9.71 8.92
C TYR A 197 12.77 10.23 9.29
N HIS A 198 12.80 11.25 10.16
CA HIS A 198 14.00 11.73 10.84
C HIS A 198 13.78 11.69 12.33
N TYR A 199 14.61 10.94 13.04
CA TYR A 199 14.79 11.17 14.46
C TYR A 199 15.78 12.32 14.66
N LEU A 200 15.36 13.35 15.39
CA LEU A 200 16.14 14.54 15.73
C LEU A 200 16.31 14.63 17.25
N ASN A 201 17.54 14.77 17.72
CA ASN A 201 17.85 15.11 19.11
C ASN A 201 19.14 15.94 19.18
N GLY A 202 19.00 17.26 19.26
CA GLY A 202 20.13 18.19 19.09
C GLY A 202 20.79 17.98 17.73
N THR A 203 22.10 17.72 17.72
CA THR A 203 22.86 17.41 16.49
C THR A 203 22.72 15.95 16.05
N VAL A 204 22.06 15.09 16.81
CA VAL A 204 21.84 13.68 16.42
C VAL A 204 20.68 13.61 15.42
N ILE A 205 21.02 13.28 14.18
CA ILE A 205 20.07 13.13 13.07
C ILE A 205 20.13 11.70 12.54
N ASN A 206 19.00 11.01 12.64
CA ASN A 206 18.86 9.61 12.24
C ASN A 206 17.73 9.46 11.21
N PRO A 207 18.06 9.62 9.92
CA PRO A 207 17.12 9.42 8.83
C PRO A 207 16.85 7.93 8.59
N SER A 208 15.60 7.57 8.31
CA SER A 208 15.19 6.21 7.97
C SER A 208 14.02 6.17 7.00
N LEU A 209 13.95 5.07 6.22
CA LEU A 209 12.73 4.60 5.57
C LEU A 209 12.08 3.56 6.49
N GLU A 210 10.81 3.76 6.81
CA GLU A 210 10.04 2.85 7.64
C GLU A 210 8.79 2.36 6.91
N LEU A 211 8.36 1.14 7.16
CA LEU A 211 7.10 0.60 6.65
C LEU A 211 6.40 -0.20 7.76
N GLY A 212 5.15 0.16 8.04
CA GLY A 212 4.30 -0.55 8.99
C GLY A 212 3.52 -1.67 8.30
N GLN A 213 3.33 -2.81 8.98
CA GLN A 213 2.40 -3.85 8.51
C GLN A 213 1.89 -4.69 9.68
N ASN A 214 0.68 -5.25 9.53
CA ASN A 214 0.08 -6.10 10.55
C ASN A 214 0.92 -7.36 10.82
N SER A 215 0.83 -7.90 12.04
CA SER A 215 1.57 -9.09 12.46
C SER A 215 1.28 -10.36 11.67
N HIS A 216 0.08 -10.48 11.11
CA HIS A 216 -0.24 -11.59 10.21
C HIS A 216 0.43 -11.49 8.84
N ASP A 217 1.06 -10.37 8.50
CA ASP A 217 1.79 -10.15 7.24
C ASP A 217 3.29 -9.88 7.50
N VAL A 218 3.83 -10.30 8.65
CA VAL A 218 5.23 -10.03 9.03
C VAL A 218 6.26 -10.60 8.03
N ALA A 219 5.91 -11.67 7.32
CA ALA A 219 6.75 -12.24 6.27
C ALA A 219 7.09 -11.23 5.17
N ILE A 220 6.21 -10.27 4.87
CA ILE A 220 6.47 -9.17 3.92
C ILE A 220 7.59 -8.26 4.42
N LEU A 221 7.63 -7.97 5.72
CA LEU A 221 8.68 -7.14 6.31
C LEU A 221 10.05 -7.84 6.27
N ILE A 222 10.07 -9.17 6.39
CA ILE A 222 11.29 -9.98 6.23
C ILE A 222 11.73 -9.98 4.77
N ALA A 223 10.79 -10.07 3.83
CA ALA A 223 11.07 -9.95 2.41
C ALA A 223 11.63 -8.58 2.02
N LEU A 224 11.15 -7.48 2.62
CA LEU A 224 11.74 -6.15 2.46
C LEU A 224 13.18 -6.08 3.00
N LYS A 225 13.45 -6.74 4.13
CA LYS A 225 14.82 -6.83 4.67
C LYS A 225 15.77 -7.54 3.70
N LYS A 226 15.33 -8.64 3.09
CA LYS A 226 16.08 -9.34 2.03
C LYS A 226 16.26 -8.44 0.80
N PHE A 227 15.17 -7.82 0.33
CA PHE A 227 15.16 -6.96 -0.85
C PHE A 227 16.17 -5.81 -0.76
N PHE A 228 16.19 -5.08 0.36
CA PHE A 228 17.14 -3.98 0.57
C PHE A 228 18.51 -4.44 1.07
N ASN A 229 18.71 -5.75 1.25
CA ASN A 229 19.89 -6.33 1.91
C ASN A 229 20.24 -5.58 3.21
N GLY A 230 19.24 -5.29 4.03
CA GLY A 230 19.43 -4.41 5.19
C GLY A 230 18.15 -4.06 5.93
N GLY A 231 18.33 -3.34 7.04
CA GLY A 231 17.24 -2.95 7.94
C GLY A 231 16.91 -4.00 9.00
N TYR A 232 15.97 -3.65 9.87
CA TYR A 232 15.52 -4.51 10.97
C TYR A 232 14.02 -4.31 11.23
N ILE A 233 13.41 -5.29 11.91
CA ILE A 233 11.99 -5.28 12.25
C ILE A 233 11.81 -4.99 13.74
N LYS A 234 10.79 -4.19 14.10
CA LYS A 234 10.34 -3.95 15.47
C LYS A 234 8.83 -4.21 15.63
N PRO A 235 8.38 -4.74 16.78
CA PRO A 235 9.19 -5.35 17.85
C PRO A 235 9.96 -6.60 17.38
N LYS A 236 10.93 -7.06 18.17
CA LYS A 236 11.69 -8.29 17.90
C LYS A 236 11.03 -9.45 18.65
N TYR A 237 10.75 -10.53 17.95
CA TYR A 237 10.21 -11.80 18.46
C TYR A 237 10.42 -12.87 17.38
N LYS A 238 10.03 -14.13 17.61
CA LYS A 238 10.15 -15.19 16.61
C LYS A 238 9.07 -15.06 15.54
N PHE A 239 9.43 -14.43 14.43
CA PHE A 239 8.49 -14.15 13.33
C PHE A 239 7.95 -15.40 12.62
N ASN A 240 8.56 -16.58 12.83
CA ASN A 240 8.12 -17.85 12.29
C ASN A 240 7.19 -18.63 13.24
N ASP A 241 7.01 -18.14 14.47
CA ASP A 241 6.13 -18.70 15.49
C ASP A 241 4.78 -17.96 15.48
N LEU A 242 3.69 -18.73 15.30
CA LEU A 242 2.36 -18.17 15.17
C LEU A 242 1.87 -17.51 16.48
N GLU A 243 2.15 -18.13 17.62
CA GLU A 243 1.65 -17.64 18.92
C GLU A 243 2.40 -16.38 19.35
N GLU A 244 3.71 -16.30 19.12
CA GLU A 244 4.46 -15.05 19.29
C GLU A 244 3.95 -13.95 18.34
N CYS A 245 3.60 -14.27 17.09
CA CYS A 245 2.99 -13.31 16.16
C CYS A 245 1.62 -12.81 16.65
N LYS A 246 0.76 -13.70 17.16
CA LYS A 246 -0.57 -13.35 17.71
C LYS A 246 -0.45 -12.45 18.94
N ASN A 247 0.54 -12.72 19.80
CA ASN A 247 0.80 -11.98 21.04
C ASN A 247 1.65 -10.71 20.85
N SER A 248 2.26 -10.52 19.66
CA SER A 248 2.93 -9.28 19.30
C SER A 248 1.92 -8.13 19.21
N ARG A 249 2.42 -6.89 19.22
CA ARG A 249 1.59 -5.71 18.89
C ARG A 249 0.96 -5.92 17.51
N SER A 250 -0.22 -5.35 17.28
CA SER A 250 -0.92 -5.48 16.00
C SER A 250 -0.08 -5.03 14.81
N LEU A 251 0.78 -4.01 15.00
CA LEU A 251 1.60 -3.40 13.96
C LEU A 251 3.11 -3.63 14.21
N ASN A 252 3.76 -4.29 13.25
CA ASN A 252 5.21 -4.35 13.14
C ASN A 252 5.73 -3.29 12.18
N ARG A 253 7.04 -3.03 12.26
CA ARG A 253 7.69 -2.03 11.44
C ARG A 253 9.03 -2.50 10.92
N PHE A 254 9.19 -2.49 9.60
CA PHE A 254 10.50 -2.54 8.96
C PHE A 254 11.14 -1.15 9.02
N ILE A 255 12.42 -1.08 9.38
CA ILE A 255 13.19 0.16 9.49
C ILE A 255 14.53 -0.02 8.76
N LEU A 256 14.76 0.79 7.73
CA LEU A 256 16.01 0.86 6.98
C LEU A 256 16.69 2.20 7.25
N ARG A 257 17.96 2.16 7.65
CA ARG A 257 18.78 3.35 7.95
C ARG A 257 19.92 3.57 6.96
N ASN A 258 20.15 2.63 6.04
CA ASN A 258 21.14 2.84 4.99
C ASN A 258 20.58 3.87 3.99
N THR A 259 21.03 5.11 4.13
CA THR A 259 20.54 6.24 3.34
C THR A 259 20.90 6.14 1.87
N GLU A 260 22.06 5.57 1.55
CA GLU A 260 22.51 5.41 0.17
C GLU A 260 21.60 4.42 -0.57
N THR A 261 21.32 3.25 0.03
CA THR A 261 20.39 2.26 -0.53
C THR A 261 18.99 2.85 -0.74
N ILE A 262 18.49 3.64 0.24
CA ILE A 262 17.17 4.29 0.12
C ILE A 262 17.17 5.26 -1.06
N ILE A 263 18.19 6.14 -1.16
CA ILE A 263 18.28 7.15 -2.23
C ILE A 263 18.38 6.47 -3.60
N GLN A 264 19.28 5.49 -3.74
CA GLN A 264 19.45 4.74 -4.98
C GLN A 264 18.14 4.10 -5.45
N PHE A 265 17.37 3.50 -4.53
CA PHE A 265 16.09 2.88 -4.86
C PHE A 265 15.03 3.92 -5.26
N VAL A 266 14.81 4.96 -4.46
CA VAL A 266 13.71 5.91 -4.67
C VAL A 266 14.00 6.87 -5.83
N ASP A 267 15.27 7.22 -6.10
CA ASP A 267 15.65 7.96 -7.32
C ASP A 267 15.35 7.14 -8.59
N LYS A 268 15.56 5.81 -8.53
CA LYS A 268 15.23 4.90 -9.64
C LYS A 268 13.73 4.63 -9.74
N TYR A 269 13.04 4.53 -8.60
CA TYR A 269 11.62 4.22 -8.48
C TYR A 269 10.88 5.30 -7.66
N PRO A 270 10.60 6.48 -8.23
CA PRO A 270 9.98 7.60 -7.51
C PRO A 270 8.59 7.25 -6.97
N MET A 271 8.24 7.73 -5.77
CA MET A 271 6.92 7.47 -5.18
C MET A 271 5.79 8.01 -6.08
N LEU A 272 4.64 7.33 -6.09
CA LEU A 272 3.53 7.65 -6.99
C LEU A 272 2.59 8.73 -6.41
N THR A 273 2.70 9.00 -5.11
CA THR A 273 1.89 9.97 -4.36
C THR A 273 2.76 11.14 -3.86
N ARG A 274 2.11 12.11 -3.20
CA ARG A 274 2.78 13.27 -2.58
C ARG A 274 3.86 12.89 -1.56
N LYS A 275 3.89 11.64 -1.09
CA LYS A 275 4.99 11.06 -0.30
C LYS A 275 6.36 11.23 -0.96
N HIS A 276 6.42 11.41 -2.28
CA HIS A 276 7.66 11.75 -2.97
C HIS A 276 8.25 13.08 -2.50
N LEU A 277 7.43 14.08 -2.17
CA LEU A 277 7.90 15.36 -1.62
C LEU A 277 8.55 15.15 -0.25
N ASP A 278 8.02 14.24 0.56
CA ASP A 278 8.63 13.86 1.84
C ASP A 278 9.98 13.17 1.64
N TYR A 279 10.11 12.34 0.60
CA TYR A 279 11.40 11.78 0.20
C TYR A 279 12.41 12.87 -0.19
N GLU A 280 12.01 13.83 -1.03
CA GLU A 280 12.91 14.89 -1.49
C GLU A 280 13.41 15.74 -0.31
N ASP A 281 12.52 16.11 0.61
CA ASP A 281 12.88 16.83 1.82
C ASP A 281 13.74 15.96 2.76
N TRP A 282 13.45 14.67 2.82
CA TRP A 282 14.27 13.71 3.56
C TRP A 282 15.69 13.60 3.03
N LYS A 283 15.83 13.53 1.70
CA LYS A 283 17.10 13.47 0.99
C LYS A 283 17.93 14.73 1.22
N LYS A 284 17.32 15.92 1.19
CA LYS A 284 18.00 17.19 1.53
C LYS A 284 18.62 17.15 2.94
N VAL A 285 17.88 16.66 3.93
CA VAL A 285 18.41 16.52 5.31
C VAL A 285 19.57 15.52 5.37
N VAL A 286 19.51 14.42 4.61
CA VAL A 286 20.65 13.48 4.48
C VAL A 286 21.87 14.18 3.89
N GLU A 287 21.70 15.00 2.86
CA GLU A 287 22.80 15.74 2.22
C GLU A 287 23.42 16.77 3.16
N LEU A 288 22.60 17.53 3.91
CA LEU A 288 23.07 18.46 4.94
C LEU A 288 23.84 17.72 6.05
N LYS A 289 23.36 16.54 6.44
CA LYS A 289 24.05 15.69 7.41
C LYS A 289 25.41 15.24 6.89
N ASN A 290 25.48 14.74 5.65
CA ASN A 290 26.72 14.24 5.03
C ASN A 290 27.77 15.34 4.86
N LYS A 291 27.34 16.59 4.63
CA LYS A 291 28.23 17.77 4.59
C LYS A 291 28.67 18.27 5.98
N GLY A 292 28.19 17.65 7.06
CA GLY A 292 28.50 18.08 8.44
C GLY A 292 27.72 19.31 8.91
N LEU A 293 26.82 19.87 8.10
CA LEU A 293 26.11 21.14 8.39
C LEU A 293 25.11 21.01 9.55
N HIS A 294 24.65 19.81 9.86
CA HIS A 294 23.85 19.53 11.05
C HIS A 294 24.53 19.87 12.40
N LYS A 295 25.83 20.18 12.37
CA LYS A 295 26.62 20.61 13.53
C LYS A 295 26.72 22.13 13.66
N THR A 296 26.28 22.89 12.64
CA THR A 296 26.23 24.35 12.70
C THR A 296 24.83 24.80 13.11
N GLU A 297 24.73 25.98 13.72
CA GLU A 297 23.45 26.57 14.12
C GLU A 297 22.53 26.79 12.90
N GLU A 298 23.07 27.38 11.84
CA GLU A 298 22.36 27.63 10.58
C GLU A 298 21.88 26.34 9.91
N GLY A 299 22.72 25.30 9.85
CA GLY A 299 22.37 24.03 9.23
C GLY A 299 21.33 23.26 10.04
N LEU A 300 21.42 23.32 11.38
CA LEU A 300 20.41 22.73 12.26
C LEU A 300 19.07 23.47 12.17
N ALA A 301 19.08 24.81 12.08
CA ALA A 301 17.88 25.61 11.87
C ALA A 301 17.19 25.24 10.55
N LEU A 302 17.95 25.14 9.45
CA LEU A 302 17.44 24.71 8.15
C LEU A 302 16.85 23.30 8.19
N ILE A 303 17.51 22.35 8.86
CA ILE A 303 16.99 20.98 9.02
C ILE A 303 15.65 20.98 9.76
N ASN A 304 15.56 21.73 10.86
CA ASN A 304 14.32 21.83 11.63
C ASN A 304 13.18 22.43 10.79
N GLU A 305 13.47 23.44 9.97
CA GLU A 305 12.50 24.04 9.04
C GLU A 305 12.02 23.03 7.98
N ILE A 306 12.93 22.24 7.40
CA ILE A 306 12.56 21.22 6.42
C ILE A 306 11.65 20.17 7.09
N VAL A 307 12.07 19.64 8.24
CA VAL A 307 11.33 18.59 8.96
C VAL A 307 9.99 19.09 9.51
N SER A 308 9.84 20.39 9.78
CA SER A 308 8.57 20.96 10.21
C SER A 308 7.50 20.97 9.11
N LYS A 309 7.87 20.78 7.84
CA LYS A 309 6.97 20.79 6.68
C LYS A 309 6.78 19.41 6.03
N MET A 310 7.29 18.35 6.66
CA MET A 310 7.21 16.98 6.16
C MET A 310 6.01 16.18 6.70
N ASN A 311 5.64 15.13 5.97
CA ASN A 311 4.63 14.15 6.34
C ASN A 311 3.29 14.83 6.66
N SER A 312 2.64 14.49 7.78
CA SER A 312 1.36 15.09 8.18
C SER A 312 1.42 16.60 8.39
N LYS A 313 2.60 17.18 8.63
CA LYS A 313 2.77 18.63 8.77
C LYS A 313 2.78 19.35 7.43
N ARG A 314 2.95 18.64 6.32
CA ARG A 314 2.86 19.23 4.97
C ARG A 314 1.44 19.67 4.62
N ASP A 315 0.44 19.10 5.30
CA ASP A 315 -0.96 19.41 5.08
C ASP A 315 -1.44 20.64 5.88
N SER A 316 -0.71 21.09 6.91
CA SER A 316 -1.12 22.26 7.71
C SER A 316 -0.99 23.60 6.98
N ASP A 317 -0.19 23.64 5.91
CA ASP A 317 -0.06 24.83 5.04
C ASP A 317 -1.11 24.86 3.92
N TYR A 318 -1.95 23.82 3.82
CA TYR A 318 -3.04 23.73 2.84
C TYR A 318 -4.36 24.16 3.51
N ASN A 319 -4.44 25.43 3.88
CA ASN A 319 -5.72 26.05 4.20
C ASN A 319 -6.31 26.58 2.87
N PRO A 320 -7.44 26.04 2.38
CA PRO A 320 -8.00 26.42 1.08
C PRO A 320 -8.34 27.91 0.96
#